data_AF-A0A822H2P4-F1
#
_entry.id   AF-A0A822H2P4-F1
#
_cell.length_a   1.000
_cell.length_b   1.000
_cell.length_c   1.000
_cell.angle_alpha   90.00
_cell.angle_beta   90.00
_cell.angle_gamma   90.00
#
_symmetry.space_group_name_H-M   'P 1'
#
loop_
_entity.id
_entity.type
_entity.pdbx_description
1 polymer ?
#
loop_
_entity_poly.entity_id
_entity_poly.type
_entity_poly.pdbx_seq_one_letter_code
_entity_poly.pdbx_strand_id
1 'polypeptide(L)' 'HMPPPADDVLICICGPPPMIKFACLPNLEKLGYQQYMTFCF' A
#
# COMPACT_ATOMS: atom_id res chain seq x y z
N HIS A 1 12.76 3.27 -4.72
CA HIS A 1 12.04 3.08 -5.98
C HIS A 1 10.85 2.19 -5.71
N MET A 2 9.63 2.67 -5.89
CA MET A 2 8.44 1.81 -5.89
C MET A 2 8.08 1.50 -7.35
N PRO A 3 7.75 0.25 -7.68
CA PRO A 3 7.23 -0.10 -9.01
C PRO A 3 5.91 0.64 -9.24
N PRO A 4 5.57 1.06 -10.47
CA PRO A 4 4.28 1.69 -10.74
C PRO A 4 3.10 0.74 -10.40
N PRO A 5 1.90 1.28 -10.13
CA PRO A 5 0.71 0.47 -9.90
C PRO A 5 0.38 -0.37 -11.16
N ALA A 6 0.37 -1.69 -11.00
CA ALA A 6 0.05 -2.67 -12.02
C ALA A 6 -0.56 -3.91 -11.34
N ASP A 7 -1.33 -4.70 -12.08
CA ASP A 7 -2.05 -5.87 -11.54
C ASP A 7 -1.12 -6.98 -11.01
N ASP A 8 0.15 -6.98 -11.43
CA ASP A 8 1.19 -7.91 -11.00
C ASP A 8 2.01 -7.42 -9.79
N VAL A 9 1.70 -6.23 -9.26
CA VAL A 9 2.45 -5.60 -8.16
C VAL A 9 1.69 -5.76 -6.85
N LEU A 10 2.32 -6.43 -5.88
CA LEU A 10 1.85 -6.53 -4.49
C LEU A 10 2.75 -5.71 -3.55
N ILE A 11 2.14 -4.82 -2.80
CA ILE A 11 2.78 -4.01 -1.76
C ILE A 11 2.52 -4.65 -0.39
N CYS A 12 3.57 -5.23 0.19
CA CYS A 12 3.52 -5.75 1.55
C CYS A 12 3.90 -4.64 2.54
N ILE A 13 3.02 -4.35 3.48
CA ILE A 13 3.21 -3.36 4.53
C ILE A 13 3.33 -4.12 5.86
N CYS A 14 4.39 -3.87 6.62
CA CYS A 14 4.58 -4.40 7.96
C CYS A 14 4.82 -3.22 8.89
N GLY A 15 4.01 -3.11 9.94
CA GLY A 15 4.15 -2.03 10.90
C GLY A 15 2.95 -1.87 11.83
N PRO A 16 2.99 -0.89 12.74
CA PRO A 16 1.92 -0.66 13.69
C PRO A 16 0.60 -0.31 12.98
N PRO A 17 -0.56 -0.82 13.45
CA PRO A 17 -1.87 -0.50 12.88
C PRO A 17 -2.14 0.99 12.62
N PRO A 18 -1.72 1.94 13.49
CA PRO A 18 -1.91 3.36 13.21
C PRO A 18 -1.07 3.86 12.02
N MET A 19 0.16 3.37 11.83
CA MET A 19 1.00 3.79 10.71
C MET A 19 0.38 3.36 9.37
N ILE A 20 -0.14 2.13 9.31
CA ILE A 20 -0.76 1.58 8.11
C ILE A 20 -1.98 2.38 7.71
N LYS A 21 -2.89 2.62 8.66
CA LYS A 21 -4.17 3.30 8.42
C LYS A 21 -4.01 4.79 8.10
N PHE A 22 -3.11 5.49 8.76
CA PHE A 22 -3.00 6.95 8.65
C PHE A 22 -1.93 7.42 7.67
N ALA A 23 -0.89 6.62 7.42
CA ALA A 23 0.20 7.02 6.53
C ALA A 23 0.27 6.15 5.26
N CYS A 24 0.32 4.83 5.38
CA CYS A 24 0.60 3.98 4.21
C CYS A 24 -0.58 3.91 3.24
N LEU A 25 -1.75 3.47 3.69
CA LEU A 25 -2.95 3.31 2.85
C LEU A 25 -3.36 4.60 2.11
N PRO A 26 -3.50 5.77 2.77
CA PRO A 26 -3.93 6.99 2.06
C PRO A 26 -2.88 7.50 1.07
N ASN A 27 -1.59 7.25 1.30
CA ASN A 27 -0.55 7.62 0.33
C ASN A 27 -0.51 6.67 -0.86
N LEU A 28 -0.75 5.38 -0.64
CA LEU A 28 -0.85 4.37 -1.70
C LEU A 28 -2.10 4.59 -2.56
N GLU A 29 -3.23 4.94 -1.95
CA GLU A 29 -4.45 5.30 -2.69
C GLU A 29 -4.23 6.54 -3.58
N LYS A 30 -3.55 7.58 -3.07
CA LYS A 30 -3.17 8.76 -3.87
C LYS A 30 -2.23 8.45 -5.03
N LEU A 31 -1.41 7.42 -4.91
CA LEU A 31 -0.52 6.94 -5.97
C LEU A 31 -1.23 6.00 -6.96
N GLY A 32 -2.51 5.68 -6.72
CA GLY A 32 -3.32 4.81 -7.59
C GLY A 32 -3.22 3.32 -7.26
N TYR A 33 -2.61 2.94 -6.14
CA TYR A 33 -2.62 1.54 -5.70
C TYR A 33 -3.97 1.20 -5.10
N GLN A 34 -4.52 0.08 -5.56
CA GLN A 34 -5.80 -0.44 -5.08
C GLN A 34 -5.62 -1.23 -3.78
N GLN A 35 -6.69 -1.36 -3.00
CA GLN A 35 -6.65 -2.03 -1.70
C GLN A 35 -6.35 -3.54 -1.83
N TYR A 36 -6.65 -4.17 -2.97
CA TYR A 36 -6.27 -5.57 -3.23
C TYR A 36 -4.78 -5.77 -3.53
N MET A 37 -4.07 -4.69 -3.91
CA MET A 37 -2.63 -4.72 -4.16
C MET A 37 -1.83 -4.52 -2.86
N THR A 38 -2.49 -4.23 -1.74
CA THR A 38 -1.83 -3.92 -0.46
C THR A 38 -2.12 -5.00 0.56
N PHE A 39 -1.09 -5.71 1.00
CA PHE A 39 -1.16 -6.74 2.03
C PHE A 39 -0.52 -6.21 3.31
N CYS A 40 -1.25 -6.25 4.43
CA CYS A 40 -0.75 -5.81 5.73
C CYS A 40 -0.55 -6.99 6.66
N PHE A 41 0.67 -7.12 7.20
CA PHE A 41 1.00 -8.04 8.30
C PHE A 41 0.87 -7.34 9.66
#